data_AF-A0A1N6GGJ0-F1
#
_entry.id   AF-A0A1N6GGJ0-F1
#
_cell.length_a   1.000
_cell.length_b   1.000
_cell.length_c   1.000
_cell.angle_alpha   90.00
_cell.angle_beta   90.00
_cell.angle_gamma   90.00
#
_symmetry.space_group_name_H-M   'P 1'
#
loop_
_entity.id
_entity.type
_entity.pdbx_description
1 polymer ?
#
loop_
_entity_poly.entity_id
_entity_poly.type
_entity_poly.pdbx_seq_one_letter_code
_entity_poly.pdbx_strand_id
1 'polypeptide(L)'
;MDEQTPFPVFPMYFRGILLLTGMYTIAWSAFFKWFGPDLINWLAMGTKGIENLPANYYGTFGILVGIIIFVSAFYPVSWVYLILAGITGKLILAIWFTLGFLPEITWNKRSGFHLIVNELLWLIPLIVIFLRGCQVKNFLEKKEKG
;
A
#
# COMPACT_ATOMS: atom_id res chain seq x y z
N MET A 1 23.87 15.30 -18.76
CA MET A 1 23.80 16.00 -17.46
C MET A 1 22.43 16.63 -17.42
N ASP A 2 21.49 16.06 -16.66
CA ASP A 2 20.18 16.67 -16.48
C ASP A 2 20.35 17.97 -15.70
N GLU A 3 19.93 19.09 -16.29
CA GLU A 3 19.89 20.38 -15.61
C GLU A 3 19.03 20.24 -14.34
N GLN A 4 19.64 20.45 -13.18
CA GLN A 4 18.90 20.47 -11.92
C GLN A 4 18.00 21.72 -11.93
N THR A 5 16.70 21.51 -12.16
CA THR A 5 15.72 22.59 -12.11
C THR A 5 15.79 23.28 -10.73
N PRO A 6 15.80 24.63 -10.66
CA PRO A 6 15.98 25.37 -9.41
C PRO A 6 14.78 25.26 -8.44
N PHE A 7 13.73 24.54 -8.82
CA PHE A 7 12.51 24.34 -8.05
C PHE A 7 12.18 22.85 -7.91
N PRO A 8 11.48 22.44 -6.84
CA PRO A 8 11.08 21.05 -6.66
C PRO A 8 10.03 20.65 -7.69
N VAL A 9 10.36 19.69 -8.55
CA VAL A 9 9.43 19.07 -9.52
C VAL A 9 8.91 17.75 -8.96
N PHE A 10 7.62 17.46 -9.16
CA PHE A 10 7.04 16.13 -8.93
C PHE A 10 7.17 15.29 -10.21
N PRO A 11 8.06 14.28 -10.26
CA PRO A 11 8.30 13.53 -11.47
C PRO A 11 7.12 12.66 -11.90
N MET A 12 6.98 12.42 -13.20
CA MET A 12 5.85 11.67 -13.76
C MET A 12 5.85 10.19 -13.32
N TYR A 13 7.03 9.58 -13.17
CA TYR A 13 7.15 8.18 -12.76
C TYR A 13 6.58 7.89 -11.37
N PHE A 14 6.51 8.88 -10.46
CA PHE A 14 5.85 8.71 -9.17
C PHE A 14 4.35 8.47 -9.29
N ARG A 15 3.68 9.03 -10.31
CA ARG A 15 2.27 8.71 -10.59
C ARG A 15 2.11 7.25 -11.00
N GLY A 16 2.99 6.77 -11.88
CA GLY A 16 3.03 5.37 -12.31
C GLY A 16 3.21 4.42 -11.13
N ILE A 17 4.11 4.74 -10.20
CA ILE A 17 4.34 3.94 -8.99
C ILE A 17 3.11 3.94 -8.07
N LEU A 18 2.41 5.07 -7.88
CA LEU A 18 1.17 5.12 -7.11
C LEU A 18 0.08 4.24 -7.75
N LEU A 19 -0.10 4.33 -9.07
CA LEU A 19 -1.06 3.49 -9.80
C LEU A 19 -0.75 2.00 -9.64
N LEU A 20 0.52 1.64 -9.83
CA LEU A 20 1.00 0.25 -9.69
C LEU A 20 0.77 -0.27 -8.26
N THR A 21 1.14 0.52 -7.25
CA THR A 21 0.97 0.16 -5.84
C THR A 21 -0.50 -0.01 -5.49
N GLY A 22 -1.35 0.91 -5.93
CA GLY A 22 -2.80 0.86 -5.72
C GLY A 22 -3.43 -0.39 -6.33
N MET A 23 -3.18 -0.63 -7.63
CA MET A 23 -3.71 -1.82 -8.32
C MET A 23 -3.19 -3.13 -7.75
N TYR A 24 -1.90 -3.19 -7.42
CA TYR A 24 -1.29 -4.37 -6.80
C TYR A 24 -1.94 -4.70 -5.45
N THR A 25 -2.21 -3.66 -4.64
CA THR A 25 -2.90 -3.81 -3.36
C THR A 25 -4.34 -4.30 -3.57
N ILE A 26 -5.09 -3.69 -4.49
CA ILE A 26 -6.46 -4.12 -4.83
C ILE A 26 -6.47 -5.59 -5.25
N ALA A 27 -5.55 -6.01 -6.11
CA ALA A 27 -5.50 -7.38 -6.63
C ALA A 27 -5.26 -8.42 -5.50
N TRP A 28 -4.29 -8.18 -4.62
CA TRP A 28 -4.04 -9.08 -3.49
C TRP A 28 -5.18 -9.09 -2.49
N SER A 29 -5.74 -7.93 -2.18
CA SER A 29 -6.87 -7.83 -1.26
C SER A 29 -8.15 -8.47 -1.83
N ALA A 30 -8.34 -8.43 -3.15
CA ALA A 30 -9.37 -9.19 -3.86
C ALA A 30 -9.20 -10.71 -3.66
N PHE A 31 -7.96 -11.23 -3.71
CA PHE A 31 -7.71 -12.64 -3.40
C PHE A 31 -8.14 -12.99 -1.98
N PHE A 32 -7.81 -12.17 -0.98
CA PHE A 32 -8.29 -12.39 0.40
C PHE A 32 -9.81 -12.33 0.53
N LYS A 33 -10.45 -11.42 -0.20
CA LYS A 33 -11.90 -11.22 -0.13
C LYS A 33 -12.70 -12.40 -0.70
N TRP A 34 -12.31 -12.86 -1.88
CA TRP A 34 -13.08 -13.83 -2.66
C TRP A 34 -12.54 -15.27 -2.60
N PHE A 35 -11.23 -15.43 -2.40
CA PHE A 35 -10.55 -16.73 -2.34
C PHE A 35 -9.90 -16.94 -0.96
N GLY A 36 -10.45 -16.31 0.08
CA GLY A 36 -9.86 -16.27 1.42
C GLY A 36 -9.46 -17.64 1.99
N PRO A 37 -10.37 -18.62 2.09
CA PRO A 37 -10.04 -19.94 2.63
C PRO A 37 -8.91 -20.65 1.87
N ASP A 38 -8.98 -20.66 0.54
CA ASP A 38 -7.96 -21.29 -0.31
C ASP A 38 -6.61 -20.57 -0.22
N LEU A 39 -6.63 -19.23 -0.21
CA LEU A 39 -5.44 -18.41 -0.09
C LEU A 39 -4.77 -18.62 1.27
N ILE A 40 -5.54 -18.65 2.36
CA ILE A 40 -5.03 -18.86 3.71
C ILE A 40 -4.46 -20.26 3.86
N ASN A 41 -5.14 -21.27 3.34
CA ASN A 41 -4.63 -22.64 3.32
C ASN A 41 -3.32 -22.74 2.51
N TRP A 42 -3.25 -22.04 1.37
CA TRP A 42 -2.02 -21.91 0.61
C TRP A 42 -0.92 -21.20 1.44
N LEU A 43 -1.23 -20.09 2.11
CA LEU A 43 -0.29 -19.37 2.97
C LEU A 43 0.19 -20.22 4.14
N ALA A 44 -0.64 -21.12 4.67
CA ALA A 44 -0.35 -22.00 5.79
C ALA A 44 0.30 -23.35 5.39
N MET A 45 0.70 -23.51 4.13
CA MET A 45 1.31 -24.74 3.60
C MET A 45 0.46 -26.01 3.79
N GLY A 46 -0.88 -25.90 3.75
CA GLY A 46 -1.76 -27.07 3.88
C GLY A 46 -2.08 -27.46 5.33
N THR A 47 -1.71 -26.63 6.31
CA THR A 47 -2.05 -26.87 7.72
C THR A 47 -3.56 -26.77 7.91
N LYS A 48 -4.18 -27.85 8.41
CA LYS A 48 -5.63 -27.97 8.57
C LYS A 48 -6.12 -27.19 9.80
N GLY A 49 -7.33 -26.62 9.74
CA GLY A 49 -8.00 -25.98 10.88
C GLY A 49 -8.07 -24.45 10.86
N ILE A 50 -7.81 -23.81 9.73
CA ILE A 50 -7.67 -22.34 9.62
C ILE A 50 -8.87 -21.70 8.88
N GLU A 51 -10.07 -22.26 9.10
CA GLU A 51 -11.28 -21.86 8.37
C GLU A 51 -11.95 -20.59 8.93
N ASN A 52 -11.61 -20.20 10.16
CA ASN A 52 -12.28 -19.10 10.87
C ASN A 52 -11.57 -17.75 10.83
N LEU A 53 -10.51 -17.60 10.01
CA LEU A 53 -9.81 -16.32 9.91
C LEU A 53 -10.65 -15.28 9.12
N PRO A 54 -10.63 -13.99 9.53
CA PRO A 54 -11.45 -12.94 8.92
C PRO A 54 -10.88 -12.44 7.58
N ALA A 55 -10.63 -13.36 6.63
CA ALA A 55 -10.06 -13.09 5.31
C ALA A 55 -10.86 -12.05 4.52
N ASN A 56 -12.19 -12.14 4.59
CA ASN A 56 -13.09 -11.26 3.85
C ASN A 56 -13.00 -9.80 4.29
N TYR A 57 -12.92 -9.57 5.62
CA TYR A 57 -12.76 -8.24 6.19
C TYR A 57 -11.38 -7.67 5.86
N TYR A 58 -10.32 -8.48 5.99
CA TYR A 58 -8.97 -8.10 5.60
C TYR A 58 -8.90 -7.68 4.13
N GLY A 59 -9.44 -8.50 3.23
CA GLY A 59 -9.50 -8.22 1.80
C GLY A 59 -10.35 -7.00 1.45
N THR A 60 -11.49 -6.81 2.10
CA THR A 60 -12.33 -5.62 1.86
C THR A 60 -11.62 -4.34 2.30
N PHE A 61 -11.00 -4.34 3.48
CA PHE A 61 -10.21 -3.20 3.96
C PHE A 61 -9.04 -2.91 3.01
N GLY A 62 -8.32 -3.94 2.57
CA GLY A 62 -7.20 -3.75 1.65
C GLY A 62 -7.60 -3.21 0.27
N ILE A 63 -8.78 -3.58 -0.25
CA ILE A 63 -9.32 -2.96 -1.48
C ILE A 63 -9.54 -1.47 -1.27
N LEU A 64 -10.11 -1.05 -0.13
CA LEU A 64 -10.31 0.37 0.17
C LEU A 64 -8.98 1.13 0.23
N VAL A 65 -7.99 0.57 0.91
CA VAL A 65 -6.63 1.14 0.96
C VAL A 65 -6.03 1.25 -0.44
N GLY A 66 -6.16 0.20 -1.25
CA GLY A 66 -5.67 0.19 -2.62
C GLY A 66 -6.34 1.24 -3.51
N ILE A 67 -7.66 1.45 -3.37
CA ILE A 67 -8.40 2.51 -4.07
C ILE A 67 -7.91 3.89 -3.64
N ILE A 68 -7.70 4.13 -2.33
CA ILE A 68 -7.17 5.41 -1.83
C ILE A 68 -5.81 5.71 -2.45
N ILE A 69 -4.91 4.72 -2.47
CA ILE A 69 -3.58 4.86 -3.10
C ILE A 69 -3.73 5.12 -4.60
N PHE A 70 -4.58 4.35 -5.29
CA PHE A 70 -4.79 4.48 -6.73
C PHE A 70 -5.31 5.87 -7.12
N VAL A 71 -6.36 6.36 -6.43
CA VAL A 71 -6.95 7.68 -6.69
C VAL A 71 -5.97 8.80 -6.40
N SER A 72 -5.08 8.65 -5.40
CA SER A 72 -4.05 9.64 -5.11
C SER A 72 -3.10 9.90 -6.29
N ALA A 73 -2.98 8.95 -7.23
CA ALA A 73 -2.08 9.07 -8.37
C ALA A 73 -2.50 10.13 -9.40
N PHE A 74 -3.80 10.50 -9.45
CA PHE A 74 -4.30 11.48 -10.42
C PHE A 74 -3.83 12.91 -10.09
N TYR A 75 -3.87 13.29 -8.82
CA TYR A 75 -3.44 14.61 -8.34
C TYR A 75 -2.57 14.50 -7.08
N PRO A 76 -1.37 13.92 -7.16
CA PRO A 76 -0.58 13.51 -5.99
C PRO A 76 -0.10 14.68 -5.11
N VAL A 77 0.10 15.86 -5.69
CA VAL A 77 0.53 17.05 -4.95
C VAL A 77 -0.67 17.66 -4.19
N SER A 78 -1.81 17.82 -4.85
CA SER A 78 -3.03 18.38 -4.25
C SER A 78 -3.64 17.42 -3.22
N TRP A 79 -3.55 16.10 -3.47
CA TRP A 79 -4.13 15.05 -2.64
C TRP A 79 -3.07 14.28 -1.83
N VAL A 80 -2.01 14.97 -1.40
CA VAL A 80 -0.90 14.36 -0.65
C VAL A 80 -1.35 13.60 0.61
N TYR A 81 -2.45 14.03 1.24
CA TYR A 81 -3.03 13.34 2.40
C TYR A 81 -3.70 12.00 2.06
N LEU A 82 -4.13 11.78 0.81
CA LEU A 82 -4.58 10.45 0.38
C LEU A 82 -3.41 9.46 0.32
N ILE A 83 -2.22 9.93 -0.07
CA ILE A 83 -1.00 9.11 -0.05
C ILE A 83 -0.68 8.73 1.41
N LEU A 84 -0.77 9.68 2.34
CA LEU A 84 -0.61 9.42 3.77
C LEU A 84 -1.63 8.40 4.29
N ALA A 85 -2.91 8.57 3.95
CA ALA A 85 -3.96 7.62 4.31
C ALA A 85 -3.68 6.21 3.75
N GLY A 86 -3.14 6.12 2.53
CA GLY A 86 -2.68 4.87 1.93
C GLY A 86 -1.52 4.21 2.69
N ILE A 87 -0.52 5.01 3.10
CA ILE A 87 0.60 4.55 3.94
C ILE A 87 0.08 4.01 5.28
N THR A 88 -0.78 4.76 5.95
CA THR A 88 -1.40 4.33 7.21
C THR A 88 -2.22 3.06 7.02
N GLY A 89 -3.00 2.96 5.95
CA GLY A 89 -3.76 1.76 5.61
C GLY A 89 -2.88 0.52 5.40
N LYS A 90 -1.76 0.68 4.69
CA LYS A 90 -0.73 -0.36 4.50
C LYS A 90 -0.12 -0.82 5.83
N LEU A 91 0.18 0.11 6.73
CA LEU A 91 0.67 -0.23 8.08
C LEU A 91 -0.36 -1.03 8.88
N ILE A 92 -1.64 -0.63 8.82
CA ILE A 92 -2.74 -1.37 9.47
C ILE A 92 -2.85 -2.79 8.87
N LEU A 93 -2.77 -2.95 7.55
CA LEU A 93 -2.76 -4.27 6.89
C LEU A 93 -1.59 -5.14 7.34
N ALA A 94 -0.38 -4.58 7.42
CA ALA A 94 0.80 -5.31 7.87
C ALA A 94 0.68 -5.75 9.34
N ILE A 95 0.22 -4.86 10.21
CA ILE A 95 0.00 -5.15 11.63
C ILE A 95 -1.11 -6.20 11.79
N TRP A 96 -2.23 -6.03 11.10
CA TRP A 96 -3.35 -6.97 11.15
C TRP A 96 -2.92 -8.36 10.65
N PHE A 97 -2.17 -8.43 9.55
CA PHE A 97 -1.65 -9.72 9.08
C PHE A 97 -0.73 -10.37 10.11
N THR A 98 0.19 -9.59 10.70
CA THR A 98 1.16 -10.07 11.68
C THR A 98 0.51 -10.56 12.98
N LEU A 99 -0.50 -9.86 13.48
CA LEU A 99 -1.13 -10.20 14.76
C LEU A 99 -2.33 -11.14 14.60
N GLY A 100 -3.06 -11.05 13.49
CA GLY A 100 -4.33 -11.77 13.28
C GLY A 100 -4.22 -13.02 12.41
N PHE A 101 -3.24 -13.10 11.51
CA PHE A 101 -3.08 -14.26 10.61
C PHE A 101 -1.84 -15.07 10.94
N LEU A 102 -0.70 -14.40 11.15
CA LEU A 102 0.59 -15.06 11.32
C LEU A 102 0.64 -16.10 12.47
N PRO A 103 0.01 -15.90 13.64
CA PRO A 103 -0.02 -16.90 14.70
C PRO A 103 -0.68 -18.22 14.28
N GLU A 104 -1.69 -18.14 13.40
CA GLU A 104 -2.49 -19.28 12.96
C GLU A 104 -1.86 -19.99 11.74
N ILE A 105 -1.30 -19.23 10.78
CA ILE A 105 -0.71 -19.80 9.55
C ILE A 105 0.77 -20.20 9.70
N THR A 106 1.41 -19.83 10.81
CA THR A 106 2.85 -20.00 11.08
C THR A 106 3.77 -19.23 10.10
N TRP A 107 4.94 -18.82 10.57
CA TRP A 107 5.94 -18.17 9.72
C TRP A 107 6.53 -19.14 8.69
N ASN A 108 6.43 -18.79 7.41
CA ASN A 108 6.98 -19.55 6.30
C ASN A 108 7.27 -18.63 5.09
N LYS A 109 7.80 -19.18 3.99
CA LYS A 109 8.16 -18.37 2.80
C LYS A 109 6.96 -17.65 2.16
N ARG A 110 5.75 -18.22 2.23
CA ARG A 110 4.52 -17.67 1.63
C ARG A 110 3.95 -16.56 2.51
N SER A 111 3.86 -16.78 3.83
CA SER A 111 3.43 -15.75 4.78
C SER A 111 4.44 -14.60 4.86
N GLY A 112 5.73 -14.90 4.79
CA GLY A 112 6.79 -13.90 4.66
C GLY A 112 6.73 -13.12 3.34
N PHE A 113 6.46 -13.78 2.21
CA PHE A 113 6.25 -13.10 0.93
C PHE A 113 5.09 -12.11 1.02
N HIS A 114 3.94 -12.54 1.55
CA HIS A 114 2.80 -11.65 1.70
C HIS A 114 3.13 -10.42 2.57
N LEU A 115 3.68 -10.63 3.78
CA LEU A 115 3.98 -9.52 4.68
C LEU A 115 5.04 -8.57 4.10
N ILE A 116 6.17 -9.11 3.62
CA ILE A 116 7.31 -8.30 3.22
C ILE A 116 7.08 -7.69 1.84
N VAL A 117 6.72 -8.50 0.85
CA VAL A 117 6.64 -8.04 -0.54
C VAL A 117 5.32 -7.32 -0.80
N ASN A 118 4.20 -7.79 -0.25
CA ASN A 118 2.92 -7.17 -0.55
C ASN A 118 2.63 -5.95 0.30
N GLU A 119 3.05 -5.97 1.57
CA GLU A 119 2.75 -4.87 2.49
C GLU A 119 3.97 -3.95 2.71
N LEU A 120 5.09 -4.47 3.24
CA LEU A 120 6.19 -3.60 3.71
C LEU A 120 7.01 -2.96 2.59
N LEU A 121 7.34 -3.69 1.52
CA LEU A 121 8.20 -3.21 0.44
C LEU A 121 7.63 -1.97 -0.26
N TRP A 122 6.30 -1.92 -0.41
CA TRP A 122 5.61 -0.80 -1.04
C TRP A 122 5.56 0.46 -0.18
N LEU A 123 5.78 0.37 1.14
CA LEU A 123 5.84 1.55 2.00
C LEU A 123 7.03 2.45 1.63
N ILE A 124 8.16 1.87 1.21
CA ILE A 124 9.37 2.62 0.87
C ILE A 124 9.10 3.65 -0.24
N PRO A 125 8.64 3.25 -1.46
CA PRO A 125 8.32 4.22 -2.49
C PRO A 125 7.18 5.16 -2.10
N LEU A 126 6.15 4.69 -1.38
CA LEU A 126 5.05 5.55 -0.95
C LEU A 126 5.53 6.69 -0.04
N ILE A 127 6.41 6.41 0.91
CA ILE A 127 7.00 7.43 1.80
C ILE A 127 7.81 8.44 1.00
N VAL A 128 8.65 7.99 0.06
CA VAL A 128 9.44 8.90 -0.81
C VAL A 128 8.52 9.81 -1.62
N ILE A 129 7.45 9.25 -2.21
CA ILE A 129 6.47 10.00 -3.00
C ILE A 129 5.74 11.02 -2.12
N PHE A 130 5.32 10.63 -0.92
CA PHE A 130 4.66 11.52 0.04
C PHE A 130 5.56 12.70 0.42
N LEU A 131 6.81 12.43 0.79
CA LEU A 131 7.77 13.47 1.16
C LEU A 131 8.00 14.44 -0.02
N ARG A 132 8.14 13.92 -1.25
CA ARG A 132 8.25 14.79 -2.43
C ARG A 132 6.99 15.60 -2.68
N GLY A 133 5.81 15.00 -2.53
CA GLY A 133 4.53 15.69 -2.64
C GLY A 133 4.43 16.88 -1.69
N CYS A 134 4.81 16.68 -0.42
CA CYS A 134 4.86 17.75 0.59
C CYS A 134 5.85 18.86 0.23
N GLN A 135 7.05 18.52 -0.26
CA GLN A 135 8.04 19.53 -0.70
C GLN A 135 7.47 20.43 -1.80
N VAL A 136 6.84 19.83 -2.82
CA VAL A 136 6.26 20.59 -3.94
C VAL A 136 5.06 21.42 -3.49
N LYS A 137 4.16 20.84 -2.68
CA LYS A 137 2.99 21.54 -2.13
C LYS A 137 3.41 22.77 -1.33
N ASN A 138 4.35 22.62 -0.39
CA ASN A 138 4.83 23.72 0.45
C ASN A 138 5.53 24.82 -0.35
N PHE A 139 6.22 24.47 -1.45
CA PHE A 139 6.83 25.44 -2.34
C PHE A 139 5.77 26.28 -3.07
N LEU A 140 4.72 25.65 -3.59
CA LEU A 140 3.62 26.34 -4.27
C LEU A 140 2.87 27.29 -3.32
N GLU A 141 2.55 26.83 -2.11
CA GLU A 141 1.86 27.65 -1.11
C GLU A 141 2.68 28.88 -0.67
N LYS A 142 4.01 28.77 -0.62
CA LYS A 142 4.90 29.90 -0.32
C LYS A 142 4.93 30.92 -1.46
N LYS A 143 4.90 30.45 -2.71
CA LYS A 143 4.90 31.33 -3.90
C LYS A 143 3.57 32.07 -4.05
N GLU A 144 2.45 31.48 -3.65
CA GLU A 144 1.13 32.14 -3.72
C GLU A 144 0.92 33.20 -2.63
N LYS A 145 1.67 33.13 -1.52
CA LYS A 145 1.55 34.04 -0.37
C LYS A 145 2.59 35.18 -0.35
N GLY A 146 3.59 35.16 -1.23
CA GLY A 146 4.63 36.18 -1.35
C GLY A 146 4.44 37.03 -2.59
#